data_AF-A0A7S1GIT0-F1
#
_entry.id   AF-A0A7S1GIT0-F1
#
_cell.length_a   1.000
_cell.length_b   1.000
_cell.length_c   1.000
_cell.angle_alpha   90.00
_cell.angle_beta   90.00
_cell.angle_gamma   90.00
#
_symmetry.space_group_name_H-M   'P 1'
#
loop_
_entity.id
_entity.type
_entity.pdbx_description
1 polymer ?
#
loop_
_entity_poly.entity_id
_entity_poly.type
_entity_poly.pdbx_seq_one_letter_code
_entity_poly.pdbx_strand_id
1 'polypeptide(L)'
;VQQCLFSMIEEGRDRTAFHLRIGTILAQKWQDAGEDEKDRALRGNTLVLAADHLNLGCSLIEKKDKLLELARLNLHAGKWTLRQSAFASSAAYLRQGKKILEEQAPDMWSTHYDLTLELCGTLGYLE
;
A
#
# COMPACT_ATOMS: atom_id res chain seq x y z
N VAL A 1 -30.21 5.03 1.45
CA VAL A 1 -30.32 4.00 0.40
C VAL A 1 -28.96 3.84 -0.31
N GLN A 2 -28.01 3.19 0.35
CA GLN A 2 -26.68 2.85 -0.21
C GLN A 2 -26.17 1.48 0.32
N GLN A 3 -27.08 0.61 0.78
CA GLN A 3 -26.71 -0.69 1.35
C GLN A 3 -27.13 -1.90 0.50
N CYS A 4 -27.87 -1.72 -0.60
CA CYS A 4 -28.26 -2.84 -1.49
C CYS A 4 -27.31 -3.10 -2.67
N LEU A 5 -26.36 -2.20 -2.98
CA LEU A 5 -25.43 -2.43 -4.09
C LEU A 5 -24.22 -3.31 -3.68
N PHE A 6 -23.86 -3.30 -2.39
CA PHE A 6 -22.75 -4.09 -1.85
C PHE A 6 -23.06 -5.59 -1.75
N SER A 7 -24.34 -5.97 -1.75
CA SER A 7 -24.78 -7.37 -1.66
C SER A 7 -24.82 -8.11 -3.00
N MET A 8 -24.53 -7.45 -4.14
CA MET A 8 -24.66 -8.02 -5.49
C MET A 8 -23.32 -8.17 -6.24
N ILE A 9 -22.19 -8.01 -5.55
CA ILE A 9 -20.88 -8.26 -6.15
C ILE A 9 -20.56 -9.75 -5.97
N GLU A 10 -20.71 -10.51 -7.06
CA GLU A 10 -20.42 -11.94 -7.12
C GLU A 10 -18.97 -12.25 -6.70
N GLU A 11 -18.79 -13.41 -6.07
CA GLU A 11 -17.65 -13.71 -5.21
C GLU A 11 -16.33 -13.85 -5.97
N GLY A 12 -15.30 -13.18 -5.43
CA GLY A 12 -13.91 -13.31 -5.88
C GLY A 12 -13.44 -12.12 -6.72
N ARG A 13 -13.63 -12.20 -8.05
CA ARG A 13 -12.98 -11.27 -8.99
C ARG A 13 -13.53 -9.84 -8.92
N ASP A 14 -14.84 -9.69 -8.77
CA ASP A 14 -15.47 -8.36 -8.74
C ASP A 14 -15.12 -7.60 -7.46
N ARG A 15 -14.95 -8.31 -6.33
CA ARG A 15 -14.48 -7.73 -5.07
C ARG A 15 -13.02 -7.26 -5.18
N THR A 16 -12.13 -8.07 -5.75
CA THR A 16 -10.72 -7.69 -5.96
C THR A 16 -10.61 -6.49 -6.89
N ALA A 17 -11.40 -6.45 -7.97
CA ALA A 17 -11.45 -5.32 -8.89
C ALA A 17 -11.97 -4.04 -8.20
N PHE A 18 -12.94 -4.17 -7.31
CA PHE A 18 -13.45 -3.07 -6.51
C PHE A 18 -12.37 -2.50 -5.56
N HIS A 19 -11.65 -3.37 -4.85
CA HIS A 19 -10.52 -2.96 -4.02
C HIS A 19 -9.44 -2.24 -4.83
N LEU A 20 -9.05 -2.78 -5.99
CA LEU A 20 -8.09 -2.13 -6.89
C LEU A 20 -8.55 -0.74 -7.33
N ARG A 21 -9.83 -0.59 -7.70
CA ARG A 21 -10.41 0.68 -8.14
C ARG A 21 -10.38 1.74 -7.03
N ILE A 22 -10.86 1.39 -5.84
CA ILE A 22 -10.85 2.33 -4.69
C ILE A 22 -9.42 2.70 -4.33
N GLY A 23 -8.54 1.71 -4.21
CA GLY A 23 -7.15 1.92 -3.84
C GLY A 23 -6.43 2.85 -4.80
N THR A 24 -6.70 2.72 -6.10
CA THR A 24 -6.12 3.61 -7.14
C THR A 24 -6.61 5.06 -6.98
N ILE A 25 -7.90 5.27 -6.71
CA ILE A 25 -8.46 6.61 -6.49
C ILE A 25 -7.86 7.26 -5.23
N LEU A 26 -7.74 6.49 -4.14
CA LEU A 26 -7.18 6.99 -2.89
C LEU A 26 -5.69 7.30 -3.02
N ALA A 27 -4.93 6.46 -3.72
CA ALA A 27 -3.51 6.70 -3.99
C ALA A 27 -3.30 7.99 -4.79
N GLN A 28 -4.14 8.25 -5.81
CA GLN A 28 -4.09 9.51 -6.56
C GLN A 28 -4.39 10.70 -5.64
N LYS A 29 -5.45 10.63 -4.83
CA LYS A 29 -5.78 11.70 -3.87
C LYS A 29 -4.66 11.96 -2.87
N TRP A 30 -3.95 10.92 -2.43
CA TRP A 30 -2.82 11.04 -1.52
C TRP A 30 -1.60 11.69 -2.20
N GLN A 31 -1.36 11.41 -3.49
CA GLN A 31 -0.31 12.04 -4.28
C GLN A 31 -0.61 13.52 -4.56
N ASP A 32 -1.87 13.83 -4.87
CA ASP A 32 -2.33 15.20 -5.15
C ASP A 32 -2.40 16.07 -3.88
N ALA A 33 -2.49 15.43 -2.70
CA ALA A 33 -2.50 16.12 -1.42
C ALA A 33 -1.12 16.74 -1.14
N GLY A 34 -1.09 18.07 -1.03
CA GLY A 34 0.08 18.83 -0.62
C GLY A 34 0.59 18.47 0.77
N GLU A 35 1.78 18.96 1.10
CA GLU A 35 2.49 18.63 2.34
C GLU A 35 2.09 19.50 3.55
N ASP A 36 0.91 20.11 3.51
CA ASP A 36 0.46 21.00 4.59
C ASP A 36 0.35 20.23 5.92
N GLU A 37 0.99 20.77 6.96
CA GLU A 37 1.10 20.16 8.29
C GLU A 37 -0.30 19.90 8.90
N LYS A 38 -1.27 20.77 8.60
CA LYS A 38 -2.64 20.70 9.13
C LYS A 38 -3.41 19.46 8.66
N ASP A 39 -3.14 18.99 7.45
CA ASP A 39 -3.84 17.86 6.84
C ASP A 39 -3.05 16.56 6.94
N ARG A 40 -1.90 16.56 7.66
CA ARG A 40 -1.00 15.40 7.77
C ARG A 40 -1.71 14.13 8.24
N ALA A 41 -2.61 14.23 9.23
CA ALA A 41 -3.35 13.07 9.73
C ALA A 41 -4.33 12.52 8.68
N LEU A 42 -5.06 13.39 7.98
CA LEU A 42 -5.98 12.99 6.90
C LEU A 42 -5.21 12.36 5.74
N ARG A 43 -4.08 12.94 5.36
CA ARG A 43 -3.19 12.40 4.34
C ARG A 43 -2.65 11.02 4.74
N GLY A 44 -2.24 10.85 5.99
CA GLY A 44 -1.80 9.57 6.55
C GLY A 44 -2.91 8.51 6.56
N ASN A 45 -4.14 8.87 6.91
CA ASN A 45 -5.28 7.96 6.84
C ASN A 45 -5.60 7.56 5.40
N THR A 46 -5.53 8.50 4.46
CA THR A 46 -5.76 8.25 3.03
C THR A 46 -4.70 7.29 2.48
N LEU A 47 -3.43 7.46 2.88
CA LEU A 47 -2.32 6.58 2.52
C LEU A 47 -2.56 5.14 2.98
N VAL A 48 -2.93 4.95 4.25
CA VAL A 48 -3.17 3.62 4.82
C VAL A 48 -4.36 2.95 4.13
N LEU A 49 -5.46 3.67 3.92
CA LEU A 49 -6.62 3.16 3.19
C LEU A 49 -6.29 2.81 1.74
N ALA A 50 -5.46 3.61 1.06
CA ALA A 50 -5.00 3.31 -0.29
C ALA A 50 -4.18 2.01 -0.31
N ALA A 51 -3.24 1.85 0.62
CA ALA A 51 -2.42 0.65 0.73
C ALA A 51 -3.27 -0.59 1.03
N ASP A 52 -4.24 -0.52 1.96
CA ASP A 52 -5.14 -1.62 2.28
C ASP A 52 -5.92 -2.10 1.04
N HIS A 53 -6.55 -1.17 0.33
CA HIS A 53 -7.32 -1.49 -0.86
C HIS A 53 -6.46 -2.00 -2.01
N LEU A 54 -5.29 -1.41 -2.26
CA LEU A 54 -4.39 -1.89 -3.32
C LEU A 54 -3.76 -3.24 -2.98
N ASN A 55 -3.47 -3.52 -1.72
CA ASN A 55 -2.98 -4.83 -1.28
C ASN A 55 -4.04 -5.92 -1.50
N LEU A 56 -5.31 -5.64 -1.19
CA LEU A 56 -6.41 -6.56 -1.47
C LEU A 56 -6.68 -6.72 -2.98
N GLY A 57 -6.38 -5.70 -3.79
CA GLY A 57 -6.52 -5.71 -5.24
C GLY A 57 -5.28 -6.19 -6.01
N CYS A 58 -4.18 -6.51 -5.33
CA CYS A 58 -2.86 -6.59 -5.96
C CYS A 58 -2.75 -7.73 -6.99
N SER A 59 -3.54 -8.80 -6.84
CA SER A 59 -3.53 -9.95 -7.74
C SER A 59 -4.05 -9.63 -9.14
N LEU A 60 -4.71 -8.48 -9.34
CA LEU A 60 -5.15 -7.99 -10.65
C LEU A 60 -4.17 -6.99 -11.28
N ILE A 61 -3.03 -6.69 -10.64
CA ILE A 61 -2.03 -5.76 -11.18
C ILE A 61 -1.00 -6.55 -12.00
N GLU A 62 -1.06 -6.41 -13.32
CA GLU A 62 -0.16 -7.13 -14.24
C GLU A 62 1.14 -6.37 -14.55
N LYS A 63 1.12 -5.04 -14.42
CA LYS A 63 2.28 -4.20 -14.74
C LYS A 63 3.26 -4.18 -13.57
N LYS A 64 4.48 -4.68 -13.79
CA LYS A 64 5.58 -4.65 -12.82
C LYS A 64 5.78 -3.27 -12.18
N ASP A 65 5.79 -2.20 -12.96
CA ASP A 65 5.99 -0.84 -12.43
C ASP A 65 4.89 -0.43 -11.44
N LYS A 66 3.64 -0.87 -11.66
CA LYS A 66 2.53 -0.62 -10.75
C LYS A 66 2.63 -1.42 -9.46
N LEU A 67 3.15 -2.65 -9.52
CA LEU A 67 3.48 -3.41 -8.32
C LEU A 67 4.62 -2.75 -7.54
N LEU A 68 5.64 -2.21 -8.21
CA LEU A 68 6.72 -1.46 -7.56
C LEU A 68 6.24 -0.15 -6.93
N GLU A 69 5.28 0.56 -7.56
CA GLU A 69 4.58 1.68 -6.94
C GLU A 69 3.82 1.24 -5.67
N LEU A 70 3.15 0.08 -5.68
CA LEU A 70 2.48 -0.47 -4.51
C LEU A 70 3.48 -0.86 -3.39
N ALA A 71 4.66 -1.38 -3.74
CA ALA A 71 5.71 -1.63 -2.76
C ALA A 71 6.18 -0.34 -2.06
N ARG A 72 6.33 0.76 -2.82
CA ARG A 72 6.62 2.10 -2.27
C ARG A 72 5.48 2.63 -1.39
N LEU A 73 4.24 2.46 -1.82
CA LEU A 73 3.07 2.87 -1.03
C LEU A 73 3.01 2.13 0.32
N ASN A 74 3.30 0.84 0.30
CA ASN A 74 3.42 0.02 1.52
C ASN A 74 4.54 0.49 2.45
N LEU A 75 5.70 0.89 1.91
CA LEU A 75 6.76 1.50 2.72
C LEU A 75 6.28 2.78 3.40
N HIS A 76 5.60 3.66 2.67
CA HIS A 76 5.05 4.90 3.23
C HIS A 76 3.99 4.61 4.31
N ALA A 77 3.07 3.68 4.07
CA ALA A 77 2.04 3.27 5.03
C ALA A 77 2.66 2.63 6.29
N GLY A 78 3.69 1.81 6.10
CA GLY A 78 4.48 1.21 7.18
C GLY A 78 5.15 2.26 8.05
N LYS A 79 5.83 3.23 7.45
CA LYS A 79 6.47 4.36 8.16
C LYS A 79 5.45 5.28 8.86
N TRP A 80 4.29 5.50 8.24
CA TRP A 80 3.22 6.27 8.86
C TRP A 80 2.69 5.57 10.12
N THR A 81 2.29 4.31 9.99
CA THR A 81 1.75 3.54 11.12
C THR A 81 2.78 3.29 12.22
N LEU A 82 4.07 3.16 11.88
CA LEU A 82 5.17 3.14 12.85
C LEU A 82 5.20 4.39 13.72
N ARG A 83 5.10 5.58 13.10
CA ARG A 83 5.06 6.87 13.83
C ARG A 83 3.83 7.02 14.71
N GLN A 84 2.75 6.32 14.38
CA GLN A 84 1.54 6.25 15.19
C GLN A 84 1.60 5.12 16.26
N SER A 85 2.76 4.48 16.46
CA SER A 85 2.94 3.34 17.37
C SER A 85 2.08 2.11 17.04
N ALA A 86 1.57 2.01 15.81
CA ALA A 86 0.80 0.86 15.32
C ALA A 86 1.74 -0.19 14.72
N PHE A 87 2.57 -0.80 15.56
CA PHE A 87 3.68 -1.68 15.15
C PHE A 87 3.23 -2.89 14.32
N ALA A 88 2.12 -3.54 14.68
CA ALA A 88 1.61 -4.69 13.94
C ALA A 88 1.19 -4.33 12.52
N SER A 89 0.46 -3.22 12.35
CA SER A 89 0.10 -2.68 11.03
C SER A 89 1.32 -2.28 10.24
N SER A 90 2.30 -1.64 10.89
CA SER A 90 3.55 -1.25 10.25
C SER A 90 4.30 -2.45 9.67
N ALA A 91 4.48 -3.51 10.48
CA ALA A 91 5.12 -4.73 10.02
C ALA A 91 4.35 -5.39 8.87
N ALA A 92 3.01 -5.36 8.89
CA ALA A 92 2.18 -5.93 7.82
C ALA A 92 2.42 -5.23 6.47
N TYR A 93 2.39 -3.89 6.44
CA TYR A 93 2.67 -3.15 5.20
C TYR A 93 4.10 -3.36 4.71
N LEU A 94 5.09 -3.29 5.61
CA LEU A 94 6.49 -3.47 5.25
C LEU A 94 6.76 -4.88 4.68
N ARG A 95 6.18 -5.93 5.29
CA ARG A 95 6.28 -7.29 4.75
C ARG A 95 5.61 -7.42 3.39
N GLN A 96 4.45 -6.81 3.19
CA GLN A 96 3.76 -6.83 1.90
C GLN A 96 4.57 -6.11 0.82
N GLY A 97 5.14 -4.95 1.13
CA GLY A 97 6.01 -4.21 0.20
C GLY A 97 7.28 -4.99 -0.16
N LYS A 98 7.92 -5.60 0.85
CA LYS A 98 9.09 -6.47 0.65
C LYS A 98 8.76 -7.67 -0.24
N LYS A 99 7.66 -8.38 0.05
CA LYS A 99 7.19 -9.52 -0.75
C LYS A 99 7.00 -9.15 -2.22
N ILE A 100 6.30 -8.04 -2.49
CA ILE A 100 6.10 -7.57 -3.87
C ILE A 100 7.45 -7.29 -4.53
N LEU A 101 8.38 -6.63 -3.83
CA LEU A 101 9.68 -6.30 -4.40
C LEU A 101 10.51 -7.55 -4.71
N GLU A 102 10.52 -8.55 -3.83
CA GLU A 102 11.19 -9.83 -4.03
C GLU A 102 10.62 -10.60 -5.22
N GLU A 103 9.29 -10.62 -5.37
CA GLU A 103 8.61 -11.30 -6.48
C GLU A 103 8.84 -10.61 -7.83
N GLN A 104 8.90 -9.27 -7.85
CA GLN A 104 8.93 -8.49 -9.08
C GLN A 104 10.34 -8.07 -9.52
N ALA A 105 11.30 -7.99 -8.59
CA ALA A 105 12.68 -7.59 -8.84
C ALA A 105 13.65 -8.55 -8.11
N PRO A 106 13.96 -9.72 -8.69
CA PRO A 106 14.96 -10.63 -8.12
C PRO A 106 16.35 -10.00 -7.92
N ASP A 107 16.65 -8.94 -8.67
CA ASP A 107 17.83 -8.09 -8.58
C ASP A 107 17.58 -6.78 -7.79
N MET A 108 16.60 -6.77 -6.88
CA MET A 108 16.16 -5.58 -6.14
C MET A 108 17.29 -4.82 -5.43
N TRP A 109 18.32 -5.51 -4.95
CA TRP A 109 19.46 -4.83 -4.31
C TRP A 109 20.29 -4.00 -5.28
N SER A 110 20.40 -4.38 -6.55
CA SER A 110 21.12 -3.60 -7.56
C SER A 110 20.23 -2.59 -8.28
N THR A 111 18.93 -2.87 -8.44
CA THR A 111 18.01 -2.00 -9.22
C THR A 111 17.12 -1.09 -8.37
N HIS A 112 16.88 -1.45 -7.11
CA HIS A 112 15.96 -0.79 -6.18
C HIS A 112 16.59 -0.70 -4.78
N TYR A 113 17.89 -0.38 -4.71
CA TYR A 113 18.67 -0.41 -3.47
C TYR A 113 18.00 0.35 -2.33
N ASP A 114 17.62 1.62 -2.56
CA ASP A 114 17.03 2.47 -1.51
C ASP A 114 15.72 1.91 -0.98
N LEU A 115 14.81 1.51 -1.88
CA LEU A 115 13.53 0.91 -1.50
C LEU A 115 13.74 -0.39 -0.72
N THR A 116 14.68 -1.22 -1.16
CA THR A 116 15.03 -2.49 -0.52
C THR A 116 15.60 -2.26 0.89
N LEU A 117 16.56 -1.35 1.00
CA LEU A 117 17.21 -0.99 2.25
C LEU A 117 16.19 -0.43 3.24
N GLU A 118 15.31 0.46 2.79
CA GLU A 118 14.30 1.07 3.67
C GLU A 118 13.24 0.07 4.13
N LEU A 119 12.75 -0.82 3.25
CA LEU A 119 11.79 -1.85 3.64
C LEU A 119 12.40 -2.83 4.66
N CYS A 120 13.58 -3.37 4.37
CA CYS A 120 14.26 -4.32 5.24
C CYS A 120 14.71 -3.66 6.55
N GLY A 121 15.29 -2.46 6.48
CA GLY A 121 15.75 -1.71 7.65
C GLY A 121 14.61 -1.31 8.57
N THR A 122 13.51 -0.79 8.02
CA THR A 122 12.35 -0.40 8.84
C THR A 122 11.70 -1.62 9.50
N LEU A 123 11.59 -2.74 8.77
CA LEU A 123 11.04 -3.99 9.32
C LEU A 123 11.93 -4.57 10.43
N GLY A 124 13.25 -4.48 10.30
CA GLY A 124 14.20 -4.97 11.31
C GLY A 124 14.13 -4.24 12.66
N TYR A 125 13.54 -3.05 12.74
CA TYR A 125 13.28 -2.38 14.04
C TYR A 125 12.01 -2.91 14.75
N LEU A 126 11.22 -3.74 14.07
CA LEU A 126 9.93 -4.25 14.56
C LEU A 126 9.96 -5.72 14.97
N GLU A 127 11.06 -6.42 14.69
CA GLU A 127 11.30 -7.84 14.99
C GLU A 127 12.41 -7.99 16.03
#